data_AF-A0A832DJ48-F1
#
_entry.id   AF-A0A832DJ48-F1
#
_cell.length_a   1.000
_cell.length_b   1.000
_cell.length_c   1.000
_cell.angle_alpha   90.00
_cell.angle_beta   90.00
_cell.angle_gamma   90.00
#
_symmetry.space_group_name_H-M   'P 1'
#
loop_
_entity.id
_entity.type
_entity.pdbx_description
1 polymer ?
#
loop_
_entity_poly.entity_id
_entity_poly.type
_entity_poly.pdbx_seq_one_letter_code
_entity_poly.pdbx_strand_id
1 'polypeptide(L)'
;MRIVVFKLAHGVWRRHGEAASAAALYSVYHGLYTEAVVSSASSAVALAEVGQFKEAVQYVQRAAKALYEAAKEAFERVKVAVQRLVELFVEAVTRVLARIDEHRAYLFLMTAVAVGVIALSVALNLWGLIELGKLAYAAALTPFVPAGVKEYPREEVFNMLKAPDPYEKFKKIAREANAGRVKLAEPWESLRMLILPKQSEEEKLMSGRSAVYSKYREDENHKRALLYATLALEEAFGVYRTALKEVAEGLREAVEKRGEVGEEPFKRVMYVVDLGRLRQLAEEDSKTFENASKILREKLNEYAVKYNLRDLLDVEEDKARRLAEADKAEFPNFSGVNFGVKALAALIAYREYALGRGGTFGTAAGYWLEVGGSAWLLYYAPITAYRKATEARAEKPSAVEEMTKAKAERPAAVEEMVAEALRRLFLKPGADHYIDFIKELKGGGKLALTLENEAESSYMFKLYKLEEGGKLKELDIKLWISKVGEGEEASITYYLVFKVKRWLGFFEQRLEVAMKAAEELRGRLPVKDFFSYMAGWPASDVSIIRRRNKTVLKMTTSYLWQLAETHALFGWSVVGLRMSLTLEGPKLQIVVEAPHKNLDEAIKRSA
;
A
#
# COMPACT_ATOMS: atom_id res chain seq x y z
N MET A 1 -49.68 46.91 -7.20
CA MET A 1 -49.09 47.74 -6.12
C MET A 1 -48.99 46.83 -4.91
N ARG A 2 -47.87 46.43 -4.30
CA ARG A 2 -46.44 46.79 -4.26
C ARG A 2 -45.63 45.49 -4.03
N ILE A 3 -44.37 45.51 -4.47
CA ILE A 3 -43.30 44.53 -4.25
C ILE A 3 -42.81 44.61 -2.79
N VAL A 4 -42.44 43.47 -2.16
CA VAL A 4 -41.34 43.37 -1.17
C VAL A 4 -40.62 42.01 -1.30
N VAL A 5 -39.30 42.08 -1.19
CA VAL A 5 -38.22 41.12 -1.51
C VAL A 5 -37.94 40.15 -0.34
N PHE A 6 -37.66 38.88 -0.62
CA PHE A 6 -37.10 37.91 0.36
C PHE A 6 -35.56 38.04 0.43
N LYS A 7 -35.02 38.19 1.65
CA LYS A 7 -33.58 38.04 1.97
C LYS A 7 -33.41 36.81 2.89
N LEU A 8 -32.45 35.96 2.55
CA LEU A 8 -32.11 34.68 3.19
C LEU A 8 -30.94 34.84 4.19
N ALA A 9 -30.89 33.91 5.16
CA ALA A 9 -29.77 33.49 6.03
C ALA A 9 -29.71 34.08 7.47
N HIS A 10 -30.08 33.26 8.48
CA HIS A 10 -29.56 33.31 9.87
C HIS A 10 -29.95 32.08 10.72
N GLY A 11 -29.63 30.85 10.25
CA GLY A 11 -29.99 29.60 10.96
C GLY A 11 -28.85 28.74 11.50
N VAL A 12 -27.59 29.05 11.17
CA VAL A 12 -26.44 28.15 11.43
C VAL A 12 -25.54 28.65 12.57
N TRP A 13 -25.56 29.94 12.88
CA TRP A 13 -24.53 30.59 13.72
C TRP A 13 -24.68 30.39 15.23
N ARG A 14 -25.87 30.05 15.74
CA ARG A 14 -26.06 29.86 17.19
C ARG A 14 -25.58 28.49 17.71
N ARG A 15 -25.34 27.51 16.82
CA ARG A 15 -24.96 26.13 17.19
C ARG A 15 -23.46 25.91 17.42
N HIS A 16 -22.58 26.79 16.97
CA HIS A 16 -21.13 26.63 17.15
C HIS A 16 -20.62 27.16 18.51
N GLY A 17 -21.29 28.16 19.10
CA GLY A 17 -20.94 28.65 20.45
C GLY A 17 -21.20 27.61 21.54
N GLU A 18 -22.32 26.90 21.45
CA GLU A 18 -22.72 25.86 22.42
C GLU A 18 -21.71 24.69 22.46
N ALA A 19 -21.14 24.31 21.31
CA ALA A 19 -20.16 23.24 21.20
C ALA A 19 -18.81 23.59 21.86
N ALA A 20 -18.36 24.85 21.74
CA ALA A 20 -17.13 25.32 22.37
C ALA A 20 -17.28 25.43 23.90
N SER A 21 -18.42 25.91 24.40
CA SER A 21 -18.72 25.94 25.84
C SER A 21 -18.90 24.55 26.46
N ALA A 22 -19.47 23.59 25.71
CA ALA A 22 -19.61 22.21 26.17
C ALA A 22 -18.25 21.48 26.21
N ALA A 23 -17.38 21.72 25.23
CA ALA A 23 -16.02 21.18 25.22
C ALA A 23 -15.17 21.75 26.38
N ALA A 24 -15.31 23.05 26.67
CA ALA A 24 -14.63 23.72 27.79
C ALA A 24 -15.05 23.15 29.16
N LEU A 25 -16.35 22.95 29.38
CA LEU A 25 -16.87 22.33 30.61
C LEU A 25 -16.43 20.86 30.76
N TYR A 26 -16.37 20.11 29.64
CA TYR A 26 -15.90 18.73 29.62
C TYR A 26 -14.41 18.60 30.01
N SER A 27 -13.58 19.56 29.60
CA SER A 27 -12.15 19.56 29.94
C SER A 27 -11.84 19.96 31.40
N VAL A 28 -12.68 20.81 32.01
CA VAL A 28 -12.57 21.14 33.45
C VAL A 28 -12.93 19.93 34.32
N TYR A 29 -13.96 19.17 33.94
CA TYR A 29 -14.41 17.98 34.68
C TYR A 29 -13.39 16.84 34.67
N HIS A 30 -12.51 16.79 33.66
CA HIS A 30 -11.44 15.80 33.51
C HIS A 30 -10.04 16.30 33.91
N GLY A 31 -9.92 17.51 34.49
CA GLY A 31 -8.64 18.05 34.99
C GLY A 31 -7.58 18.32 33.93
N LEU A 32 -7.95 18.41 32.65
CA LEU A 32 -7.02 18.55 31.52
C LEU A 32 -6.47 19.98 31.36
N TYR A 33 -7.11 21.00 31.95
CA TYR A 33 -6.67 22.39 31.94
C TYR A 33 -6.96 23.07 33.29
N THR A 34 -6.15 24.07 33.67
CA THR A 34 -6.41 24.91 34.85
C THR A 34 -7.55 25.90 34.58
N GLU A 35 -8.36 26.18 35.61
CA GLU A 35 -9.53 27.08 35.53
C GLU A 35 -9.16 28.47 34.98
N ALA A 36 -7.95 28.96 35.29
CA ALA A 36 -7.41 30.22 34.79
C ALA A 36 -7.20 30.24 33.26
N VAL A 37 -6.79 29.13 32.65
CA VAL A 37 -6.57 29.01 31.21
C VAL A 37 -7.89 28.97 30.46
N VAL A 38 -8.86 28.22 30.99
CA VAL A 38 -10.21 28.10 30.41
C VAL A 38 -10.97 29.44 30.52
N SER A 39 -10.87 30.12 31.66
CA SER A 39 -11.49 31.44 31.88
C SER A 39 -10.91 32.52 30.96
N SER A 40 -9.58 32.50 30.76
CA SER A 40 -8.90 33.47 29.89
C SER A 40 -9.20 33.23 28.40
N ALA A 41 -9.25 31.96 27.96
CA ALA A 41 -9.62 31.61 26.58
C ALA A 41 -11.08 31.95 26.28
N SER A 42 -11.99 31.67 27.22
CA SER A 42 -13.41 32.00 27.08
C SER A 42 -13.64 33.52 27.01
N SER A 43 -12.92 34.29 27.83
CA SER A 43 -12.97 35.76 27.81
C SER A 43 -12.41 36.33 26.50
N ALA A 44 -11.35 35.74 25.95
CA ALA A 44 -10.79 36.15 24.66
C ALA A 44 -11.76 35.89 23.50
N VAL A 45 -12.48 34.77 23.50
CA VAL A 45 -13.50 34.45 22.50
C VAL A 45 -14.68 35.42 22.60
N ALA A 46 -15.19 35.68 23.81
CA ALA A 46 -16.29 36.61 24.03
C ALA A 46 -15.94 38.05 23.60
N LEU A 47 -14.72 38.52 23.87
CA LEU A 47 -14.25 39.86 23.46
C LEU A 47 -14.01 39.95 21.94
N ALA A 48 -13.54 38.87 21.31
CA ALA A 48 -13.37 38.81 19.87
C ALA A 48 -14.72 38.79 19.12
N GLU A 49 -15.75 38.16 19.67
CA GLU A 49 -17.11 38.15 19.11
C GLU A 49 -17.77 39.55 19.10
N VAL A 50 -17.42 40.43 20.04
CA VAL A 50 -17.92 41.81 20.11
C VAL A 50 -16.99 42.85 19.45
N GLY A 51 -15.97 42.41 18.71
CA GLY A 51 -15.06 43.28 17.95
C GLY A 51 -13.97 43.98 18.76
N GLN A 52 -13.74 43.58 20.01
CA GLN A 52 -12.70 44.13 20.89
C GLN A 52 -11.38 43.32 20.76
N PHE A 53 -10.78 43.39 19.58
CA PHE A 53 -9.65 42.52 19.21
C PHE A 53 -8.36 42.83 19.98
N LYS A 54 -8.13 44.09 20.36
CA LYS A 54 -6.94 44.50 21.11
C LYS A 54 -6.95 43.91 22.52
N GLU A 55 -8.12 43.86 23.15
CA GLU A 55 -8.37 43.28 24.47
C GLU A 55 -8.36 41.74 24.41
N ALA A 56 -8.95 41.14 23.37
CA ALA A 56 -8.89 39.70 23.13
C ALA A 56 -7.44 39.20 23.04
N VAL A 57 -6.55 39.92 22.34
CA VAL A 57 -5.12 39.59 22.26
C VAL A 57 -4.44 39.61 23.62
N GLN A 58 -4.79 40.56 24.50
CA GLN A 58 -4.22 40.61 25.85
C GLN A 58 -4.64 39.40 26.70
N TYR A 59 -5.87 38.93 26.54
CA TYR A 59 -6.34 37.73 27.23
C TYR A 59 -5.73 36.43 26.67
N VAL A 60 -5.50 36.36 25.35
CA VAL A 60 -4.73 35.26 24.74
C VAL A 60 -3.29 35.25 25.27
N GLN A 61 -2.65 36.41 25.40
CA GLN A 61 -1.31 36.53 25.99
C GLN A 61 -1.30 36.10 27.47
N ARG A 62 -2.33 36.43 28.25
CA ARG A 62 -2.47 35.96 29.65
C ARG A 62 -2.70 34.45 29.72
N ALA A 63 -3.53 33.89 28.84
CA ALA A 63 -3.76 32.44 28.76
C ALA A 63 -2.47 31.69 28.40
N ALA A 64 -1.72 32.20 27.41
CA ALA A 64 -0.42 31.65 27.03
C ALA A 64 0.62 31.75 28.15
N LYS A 65 0.62 32.86 28.91
CA LYS A 65 1.51 33.04 30.07
C LYS A 65 1.15 32.14 31.24
N ALA A 66 -0.13 31.92 31.52
CA ALA A 66 -0.59 30.99 32.55
C ALA A 66 -0.28 29.53 32.16
N LEU A 67 -0.43 29.16 30.89
CA LEU A 67 0.01 27.89 30.33
C LEU A 67 1.52 27.70 30.43
N TYR A 68 2.31 28.74 30.16
CA TYR A 68 3.76 28.72 30.30
C TYR A 68 4.18 28.48 31.77
N GLU A 69 3.60 29.20 32.73
CA GLU A 69 3.93 29.02 34.15
C GLU A 69 3.45 27.65 34.69
N ALA A 70 2.31 27.13 34.24
CA ALA A 70 1.86 25.78 34.59
C ALA A 70 2.76 24.68 34.00
N ALA A 71 3.30 24.90 32.80
CA ALA A 71 4.25 23.98 32.16
C ALA A 71 5.67 24.09 32.76
N LYS A 72 6.03 25.26 33.31
CA LYS A 72 7.37 25.56 33.85
C LYS A 72 7.77 24.67 35.03
N GLU A 73 6.82 24.27 35.89
CA GLU A 73 7.07 23.29 36.96
C GLU A 73 7.39 21.89 36.43
N ALA A 74 6.84 21.51 35.26
CA ALA A 74 7.11 20.23 34.61
C ALA A 74 8.39 20.20 33.76
N PHE A 75 8.90 21.36 33.35
CA PHE A 75 9.99 21.51 32.36
C PHE A 75 11.29 22.12 32.90
N GLU A 76 11.55 22.09 34.22
CA GLU A 76 12.78 22.63 34.83
C GLU A 76 14.10 22.12 34.21
N ARG A 77 14.08 21.07 33.38
CA ARG A 77 15.26 20.51 32.70
C ARG A 77 15.57 21.00 31.28
N VAL A 78 14.69 21.73 30.58
CA VAL A 78 14.99 22.19 29.19
C VAL A 78 14.55 23.65 28.99
N LYS A 79 15.21 24.54 29.72
CA LYS A 79 14.85 25.96 29.88
C LYS A 79 15.00 26.84 28.63
N VAL A 80 15.70 26.39 27.58
CA VAL A 80 16.15 27.27 26.47
C VAL A 80 15.42 27.03 25.14
N ALA A 81 15.00 25.80 24.82
CA ALA A 81 14.42 25.48 23.52
C ALA A 81 12.93 25.87 23.41
N VAL A 82 12.16 25.68 24.48
CA VAL A 82 10.71 25.97 24.52
C VAL A 82 10.44 27.47 24.49
N GLN A 83 11.26 28.25 25.18
CA GLN A 83 11.12 29.71 25.26
C GLN A 83 11.28 30.36 23.88
N ARG A 84 12.21 29.86 23.06
CA ARG A 84 12.46 30.33 21.69
C ARG A 84 11.33 29.96 20.72
N LEU A 85 10.66 28.84 20.94
CA LEU A 85 9.52 28.37 20.14
C LEU A 85 8.27 29.22 20.40
N VAL A 86 8.05 29.60 21.66
CA VAL A 86 6.96 30.51 22.06
C VAL A 86 7.20 31.93 21.54
N GLU A 87 8.44 32.43 21.59
CA GLU A 87 8.79 33.73 21.01
C GLU A 87 8.52 33.77 19.50
N LEU A 88 8.95 32.74 18.76
CA LEU A 88 8.72 32.64 17.31
C LEU A 88 7.23 32.56 16.97
N PHE A 89 6.43 31.87 17.78
CA PHE A 89 4.98 31.79 17.60
C PHE A 89 4.32 33.16 17.81
N VAL A 90 4.68 33.87 18.88
CA VAL A 90 4.17 35.22 19.18
C VAL A 90 4.58 36.21 18.09
N GLU A 91 5.83 36.14 17.62
CA GLU A 91 6.33 37.00 16.54
C GLU A 91 5.61 36.74 15.21
N ALA A 92 5.36 35.47 14.87
CA ALA A 92 4.61 35.08 13.68
C ALA A 92 3.16 35.59 13.72
N VAL A 93 2.47 35.43 14.85
CA VAL A 93 1.10 35.94 15.05
C VAL A 93 1.07 37.47 14.94
N THR A 94 2.04 38.16 15.51
CA THR A 94 2.12 39.63 15.46
C THR A 94 2.35 40.16 14.05
N ARG A 95 3.20 39.50 13.23
CA ARG A 95 3.44 39.87 11.82
C ARG A 95 2.23 39.62 10.92
N VAL A 96 1.45 38.57 11.19
CA VAL A 96 0.24 38.26 10.43
C VAL A 96 -0.89 39.24 10.76
N LEU A 97 -1.05 39.61 12.04
CA LEU A 97 -2.02 40.62 12.48
C LEU A 97 -1.74 42.02 11.92
N ALA A 98 -0.48 42.36 11.62
CA ALA A 98 -0.12 43.63 11.00
C ALA A 98 -0.54 43.76 9.50
N ARG A 99 -1.00 42.68 8.85
CA ARG A 99 -1.25 42.61 7.40
C ARG A 99 -2.70 42.30 6.99
N ILE A 100 -3.63 42.17 7.94
CA ILE A 100 -4.98 41.64 7.66
C ILE A 100 -6.07 42.53 8.26
N ASP A 101 -7.15 42.75 7.50
CA ASP A 101 -8.34 43.51 7.89
C ASP A 101 -9.17 42.79 8.99
N GLU A 102 -9.84 43.55 9.87
CA GLU A 102 -10.40 43.10 11.17
C GLU A 102 -11.26 41.81 11.09
N HIS A 103 -12.05 41.64 10.02
CA HIS A 103 -12.93 40.48 9.87
C HIS A 103 -12.23 39.17 9.44
N ARG A 104 -11.01 39.23 8.88
CA ARG A 104 -10.22 38.03 8.53
C ARG A 104 -9.25 37.62 9.65
N ALA A 105 -8.90 38.54 10.54
CA ALA A 105 -8.06 38.27 11.70
C ALA A 105 -8.73 37.30 12.71
N TYR A 106 -10.06 37.42 12.89
CA TYR A 106 -10.87 36.53 13.75
C TYR A 106 -10.78 35.05 13.34
N LEU A 107 -10.96 34.77 12.04
CA LEU A 107 -10.88 33.39 11.51
C LEU A 107 -9.47 32.82 11.65
N PHE A 108 -8.45 33.66 11.47
CA PHE A 108 -7.05 33.23 11.60
C PHE A 108 -6.66 32.96 13.07
N LEU A 109 -7.13 33.77 14.01
CA LEU A 109 -6.91 33.57 15.45
C LEU A 109 -7.61 32.31 15.95
N MET A 110 -8.87 32.07 15.57
CA MET A 110 -9.60 30.85 15.93
C MET A 110 -8.91 29.60 15.38
N THR A 111 -8.41 29.66 14.14
CA THR A 111 -7.70 28.55 13.52
C THR A 111 -6.34 28.32 14.17
N ALA A 112 -5.57 29.37 14.47
CA ALA A 112 -4.27 29.26 15.11
C ALA A 112 -4.37 28.73 16.56
N VAL A 113 -5.38 29.18 17.33
CA VAL A 113 -5.64 28.69 18.69
C VAL A 113 -6.10 27.24 18.66
N ALA A 114 -7.02 26.88 17.76
CA ALA A 114 -7.46 25.49 17.61
C ALA A 114 -6.30 24.56 17.20
N VAL A 115 -5.47 24.98 16.24
CA VAL A 115 -4.31 24.21 15.79
C VAL A 115 -3.25 24.10 16.90
N GLY A 116 -3.01 25.17 17.67
CA GLY A 116 -2.09 25.15 18.80
C GLY A 116 -2.56 24.23 19.95
N VAL A 117 -3.85 24.25 20.26
CA VAL A 117 -4.46 23.37 21.28
C VAL A 117 -4.44 21.91 20.83
N ILE A 118 -4.73 21.63 19.57
CA ILE A 118 -4.67 20.26 19.00
C ILE A 118 -3.22 19.77 18.98
N ALA A 119 -2.27 20.57 18.50
CA ALA A 119 -0.86 20.19 18.45
C ALA A 119 -0.28 19.93 19.84
N LEU A 120 -0.65 20.74 20.85
CA LEU A 120 -0.23 20.56 22.23
C LEU A 120 -0.93 19.36 22.90
N SER A 121 -2.22 19.13 22.63
CA SER A 121 -2.93 17.94 23.12
C SER A 121 -2.36 16.66 22.52
N VAL A 122 -1.95 16.69 21.25
CA VAL A 122 -1.22 15.60 20.59
C VAL A 122 0.17 15.43 21.20
N ALA A 123 0.91 16.50 21.45
CA ALA A 123 2.23 16.43 22.09
C ALA A 123 2.17 15.92 23.54
N LEU A 124 1.17 16.34 24.32
CA LEU A 124 0.96 15.88 25.70
C LEU A 124 0.41 14.45 25.76
N ASN A 125 -0.45 14.04 24.82
CA ASN A 125 -0.86 12.63 24.67
C ASN A 125 0.31 11.75 24.24
N LEU A 126 1.14 12.21 23.29
CA LEU A 126 2.35 11.51 22.89
C LEU A 126 3.35 11.42 24.06
N TRP A 127 3.51 12.48 24.84
CA TRP A 127 4.40 12.45 26.01
C TRP A 127 3.86 11.59 27.15
N GLY A 128 2.56 11.65 27.44
CA GLY A 128 1.88 10.76 28.39
C GLY A 128 1.97 9.30 27.98
N LEU A 129 1.89 9.00 26.68
CA LEU A 129 2.13 7.66 26.12
C LEU A 129 3.61 7.25 26.15
N ILE A 130 4.55 8.19 26.04
CA ILE A 130 6.00 7.92 26.15
C ILE A 130 6.41 7.66 27.60
N GLU A 131 5.85 8.39 28.58
CA GLU A 131 6.09 8.20 30.02
C GLU A 131 5.38 6.95 30.56
N LEU A 132 4.09 6.74 30.23
CA LEU A 132 3.38 5.49 30.55
C LEU A 132 3.97 4.32 29.77
N GLY A 133 4.45 4.54 28.55
CA GLY A 133 5.19 3.55 27.76
C GLY A 133 6.54 3.22 28.38
N LYS A 134 7.24 4.19 29.01
CA LYS A 134 8.49 3.96 29.75
C LYS A 134 8.27 3.32 31.12
N LEU A 135 7.17 3.63 31.81
CA LEU A 135 6.78 2.97 33.06
C LEU A 135 6.21 1.57 32.81
N ALA A 136 5.44 1.38 31.75
CA ALA A 136 4.99 0.07 31.29
C ALA A 136 6.14 -0.72 30.68
N TYR A 137 7.11 -0.10 30.03
CA TYR A 137 8.36 -0.73 29.59
C TYR A 137 9.28 -1.03 30.77
N ALA A 138 9.33 -0.22 31.83
CA ALA A 138 10.07 -0.54 33.06
C ALA A 138 9.36 -1.63 33.89
N ALA A 139 8.03 -1.67 33.88
CA ALA A 139 7.21 -2.72 34.49
C ALA A 139 7.16 -4.01 33.62
N ALA A 140 7.35 -3.91 32.30
CA ALA A 140 7.46 -5.04 31.38
C ALA A 140 8.92 -5.55 31.23
N LEU A 141 9.91 -4.67 31.45
CA LEU A 141 11.34 -5.00 31.60
C LEU A 141 11.70 -5.47 33.01
N THR A 142 10.75 -5.44 33.95
CA THR A 142 10.78 -6.30 35.12
C THR A 142 9.79 -7.45 34.96
N PRO A 143 10.06 -8.40 34.04
CA PRO A 143 9.43 -9.70 34.19
C PRO A 143 9.83 -10.23 35.57
N PHE A 144 8.88 -10.76 36.31
CA PHE A 144 9.18 -11.85 37.23
C PHE A 144 9.77 -12.98 36.37
N VAL A 145 11.09 -12.93 36.15
CA VAL A 145 11.87 -13.96 35.46
C VAL A 145 12.13 -15.03 36.50
N PRO A 146 11.52 -16.22 36.42
CA PRO A 146 12.13 -17.37 37.07
C PRO A 146 13.46 -17.60 36.36
N ALA A 147 14.57 -17.30 37.04
CA ALA A 147 15.90 -17.60 36.56
C ALA A 147 15.96 -19.10 36.15
N GLY A 148 16.29 -19.39 34.89
CA GLY A 148 16.54 -20.76 34.41
C GLY A 148 15.72 -21.29 33.22
N VAL A 149 14.82 -20.51 32.60
CA VAL A 149 14.07 -20.96 31.40
C VAL A 149 14.91 -20.78 30.14
N LYS A 150 15.12 -21.85 29.37
CA LYS A 150 15.89 -21.83 28.11
C LYS A 150 15.06 -21.21 26.98
N GLU A 151 15.55 -20.16 26.33
CA GLU A 151 14.92 -19.59 25.15
C GLU A 151 15.46 -20.27 23.88
N TYR A 152 14.56 -20.67 22.97
CA TYR A 152 14.90 -21.25 21.68
C TYR A 152 14.68 -20.25 20.53
N PRO A 153 15.76 -19.80 19.85
CA PRO A 153 15.70 -18.96 18.66
C PRO A 153 14.94 -19.59 17.49
N ARG A 154 14.49 -18.75 16.55
CA ARG A 154 13.76 -19.16 15.34
C ARG A 154 14.55 -20.21 14.55
N GLU A 155 15.85 -19.98 14.37
CA GLU A 155 16.74 -20.84 13.59
C GLU A 155 17.10 -22.13 14.33
N GLU A 156 17.21 -22.09 15.66
CA GLU A 156 17.52 -23.28 16.47
C GLU A 156 16.38 -24.31 16.37
N VAL A 157 15.13 -23.87 16.58
CA VAL A 157 13.96 -24.74 16.45
C VAL A 157 13.82 -25.23 15.01
N PHE A 158 14.00 -24.36 14.01
CA PHE A 158 13.95 -24.75 12.60
C PHE A 158 14.92 -25.91 12.28
N ASN A 159 16.16 -25.82 12.77
CA ASN A 159 17.14 -26.88 12.58
C ASN A 159 16.80 -28.17 13.36
N MET A 160 16.24 -28.07 14.57
CA MET A 160 15.74 -29.23 15.30
C MET A 160 14.59 -29.95 14.58
N LEU A 161 13.81 -29.22 13.78
CA LEU A 161 12.67 -29.75 13.02
C LEU A 161 13.06 -30.38 11.67
N LYS A 162 14.34 -30.37 11.27
CA LYS A 162 14.87 -31.19 10.16
C LYS A 162 14.98 -32.68 10.50
N ALA A 163 14.25 -33.13 11.53
CA ALA A 163 14.20 -34.51 11.98
C ALA A 163 13.40 -35.40 11.00
N PRO A 164 13.56 -36.74 11.05
CA PRO A 164 12.79 -37.67 10.22
C PRO A 164 11.27 -37.52 10.34
N ASP A 165 10.80 -37.17 11.55
CA ASP A 165 9.43 -36.78 11.85
C ASP A 165 9.39 -35.41 12.55
N PRO A 166 9.25 -34.32 11.77
CA PRO A 166 9.18 -32.96 12.33
C PRO A 166 7.97 -32.75 13.25
N TYR A 167 6.86 -33.44 13.01
CA TYR A 167 5.62 -33.20 13.74
C TYR A 167 5.67 -33.73 15.16
N GLU A 168 6.11 -34.98 15.33
CA GLU A 168 6.27 -35.54 16.68
C GLU A 168 7.42 -34.88 17.44
N LYS A 169 8.48 -34.43 16.74
CA LYS A 169 9.54 -33.62 17.36
C LYS A 169 9.00 -32.28 17.85
N PHE A 170 8.21 -31.58 17.04
CA PHE A 170 7.58 -30.32 17.42
C PHE A 170 6.66 -30.48 18.63
N LYS A 171 5.82 -31.52 18.67
CA LYS A 171 4.94 -31.81 19.81
C LYS A 171 5.69 -31.97 21.13
N LYS A 172 6.89 -32.57 21.12
CA LYS A 172 7.73 -32.69 22.33
C LYS A 172 8.20 -31.31 22.80
N ILE A 173 8.70 -30.48 21.88
CA ILE A 173 9.15 -29.11 22.16
C ILE A 173 7.98 -28.25 22.68
N ALA A 174 6.81 -28.34 22.02
CA ALA A 174 5.59 -27.63 22.41
C ALA A 174 5.11 -28.01 23.82
N ARG A 175 5.23 -29.28 24.24
CA ARG A 175 4.91 -29.71 25.61
C ARG A 175 5.86 -29.12 26.63
N GLU A 176 7.16 -29.06 26.33
CA GLU A 176 8.15 -28.40 27.19
C GLU A 176 7.85 -26.90 27.32
N ALA A 177 7.42 -26.25 26.23
CA ALA A 177 7.03 -24.85 26.23
C ALA A 177 5.76 -24.61 27.05
N ASN A 178 4.74 -25.47 26.90
CA ASN A 178 3.52 -25.41 27.71
C ASN A 178 3.80 -25.61 29.20
N ALA A 179 4.78 -26.45 29.54
CA ALA A 179 5.25 -26.66 30.92
C ALA A 179 6.14 -25.51 31.45
N GLY A 180 6.37 -24.46 30.65
CA GLY A 180 7.20 -23.30 31.03
C GLY A 180 8.70 -23.60 31.12
N ARG A 181 9.16 -24.73 30.59
CA ARG A 181 10.58 -25.15 30.64
C ARG A 181 11.41 -24.50 29.56
N VAL A 182 10.78 -24.20 28.42
CA VAL A 182 11.39 -23.51 27.29
C VAL A 182 10.49 -22.39 26.80
N LYS A 183 11.06 -21.39 26.17
CA LYS A 183 10.32 -20.32 25.49
C LYS A 183 10.66 -20.35 24.00
N LEU A 184 9.65 -20.32 23.14
CA LEU A 184 9.82 -20.41 21.70
C LEU A 184 9.76 -19.02 21.06
N ALA A 185 10.64 -18.76 20.10
CA ALA A 185 10.50 -17.63 19.20
C ALA A 185 9.42 -17.89 18.12
N GLU A 186 8.89 -16.83 17.52
CA GLU A 186 8.00 -16.94 16.36
C GLU A 186 8.74 -17.50 15.13
N PRO A 187 8.10 -18.34 14.28
CA PRO A 187 6.68 -18.78 14.26
C PRO A 187 6.30 -19.91 15.21
N TRP A 188 7.26 -20.46 15.96
CA TRP A 188 7.09 -21.72 16.68
C TRP A 188 6.15 -21.58 17.88
N GLU A 189 6.13 -20.42 18.52
CA GLU A 189 5.16 -20.11 19.58
C GLU A 189 3.74 -20.03 19.03
N SER A 190 3.53 -19.40 17.87
CA SER A 190 2.25 -19.41 17.17
C SER A 190 1.77 -20.82 16.79
N LEU A 191 2.68 -21.66 16.28
CA LEU A 191 2.38 -23.05 15.98
C LEU A 191 2.03 -23.86 17.24
N ARG A 192 2.71 -23.61 18.36
CA ARG A 192 2.41 -24.24 19.65
C ARG A 192 0.97 -23.91 20.06
N MET A 193 0.59 -22.64 20.01
CA MET A 193 -0.77 -22.20 20.34
C MET A 193 -1.83 -22.84 19.44
N LEU A 194 -1.54 -23.06 18.16
CA LEU A 194 -2.52 -23.61 17.21
C LEU A 194 -2.62 -25.14 17.28
N ILE A 195 -1.49 -25.83 17.45
CA ILE A 195 -1.41 -27.31 17.43
C ILE A 195 -1.68 -27.91 18.80
N LEU A 196 -1.18 -27.26 19.86
CA LEU A 196 -1.22 -27.75 21.23
C LEU A 196 -1.50 -26.60 22.23
N PRO A 197 -2.66 -25.91 22.11
CA PRO A 197 -3.02 -24.81 23.00
C PRO A 197 -3.09 -25.23 24.47
N LYS A 198 -2.89 -24.27 25.37
CA LYS A 198 -3.34 -24.37 26.76
C LYS A 198 -4.85 -24.22 26.81
N GLN A 199 -5.49 -24.71 27.88
CA GLN A 199 -6.94 -24.62 28.03
C GLN A 199 -7.48 -23.18 27.86
N SER A 200 -6.81 -22.19 28.46
CA SER A 200 -7.18 -20.77 28.32
C SER A 200 -6.96 -20.19 26.93
N GLU A 201 -6.03 -20.76 26.15
CA GLU A 201 -5.79 -20.38 24.75
C GLU A 201 -6.83 -21.04 23.84
N GLU A 202 -7.18 -22.30 24.11
CA GLU A 202 -8.25 -23.04 23.41
C GLU A 202 -9.59 -22.32 23.59
N GLU A 203 -9.94 -21.89 24.80
CA GLU A 203 -11.14 -21.09 25.08
C GLU A 203 -11.16 -19.78 24.27
N LYS A 204 -10.01 -19.11 24.11
CA LYS A 204 -9.88 -17.90 23.28
C LYS A 204 -10.02 -18.19 21.79
N LEU A 205 -9.47 -19.30 21.31
CA LEU A 205 -9.60 -19.73 19.91
C LEU A 205 -11.05 -20.11 19.57
N MET A 206 -11.79 -20.60 20.58
CA MET A 206 -13.19 -21.02 20.46
C MET A 206 -14.21 -19.89 20.67
N SER A 207 -13.86 -18.80 21.37
CA SER A 207 -14.80 -17.72 21.75
C SER A 207 -15.05 -16.64 20.68
N GLY A 208 -14.55 -16.83 19.45
CA GLY A 208 -14.83 -15.94 18.32
C GLY A 208 -15.95 -16.43 17.38
N ARG A 209 -16.37 -15.60 16.41
CA ARG A 209 -17.21 -16.01 15.24
C ARG A 209 -16.54 -17.06 14.32
N SER A 210 -15.44 -17.67 14.74
CA SER A 210 -14.67 -18.63 13.95
C SER A 210 -15.05 -20.06 14.31
N ALA A 211 -16.03 -20.61 13.59
CA ALA A 211 -16.23 -22.05 13.41
C ALA A 211 -15.02 -22.73 12.68
N VAL A 212 -13.85 -22.09 12.68
CA VAL A 212 -12.65 -22.49 11.95
C VAL A 212 -11.79 -23.39 12.81
N TYR A 213 -11.63 -23.12 14.11
CA TYR A 213 -10.76 -23.92 14.98
C TYR A 213 -11.33 -25.33 15.26
N SER A 214 -12.66 -25.52 15.23
CA SER A 214 -13.28 -26.84 15.42
C SER A 214 -12.73 -27.88 14.42
N LYS A 215 -12.55 -27.48 13.15
CA LYS A 215 -11.95 -28.35 12.11
C LYS A 215 -10.51 -28.74 12.42
N TYR A 216 -9.71 -27.83 13.01
CA TYR A 216 -8.34 -28.11 13.41
C TYR A 216 -8.25 -28.95 14.68
N ARG A 217 -9.20 -28.78 15.60
CA ARG A 217 -9.29 -29.55 16.84
C ARG A 217 -9.59 -31.02 16.54
N GLU A 218 -10.49 -31.26 15.59
CA GLU A 218 -11.00 -32.58 15.23
C GLU A 218 -10.07 -33.35 14.27
N ASP A 219 -9.31 -32.65 13.43
CA ASP A 219 -8.46 -33.28 12.42
C ASP A 219 -6.96 -33.05 12.66
N GLU A 220 -6.27 -34.11 13.09
CA GLU A 220 -4.82 -34.12 13.29
C GLU A 220 -4.05 -33.86 11.98
N ASN A 221 -4.61 -34.21 10.81
CA ASN A 221 -4.01 -33.92 9.52
C ASN A 221 -3.97 -32.42 9.22
N HIS A 222 -4.94 -31.64 9.68
CA HIS A 222 -4.91 -30.17 9.55
C HIS A 222 -3.78 -29.56 10.37
N LYS A 223 -3.52 -30.07 11.59
CA LYS A 223 -2.38 -29.63 12.42
C LYS A 223 -1.04 -29.99 11.79
N ARG A 224 -0.92 -31.21 11.27
CA ARG A 224 0.28 -31.67 10.54
C ARG A 224 0.53 -30.80 9.30
N ALA A 225 -0.49 -30.60 8.48
CA ALA A 225 -0.38 -29.80 7.27
C ALA A 225 0.00 -28.35 7.59
N LEU A 226 -0.57 -27.74 8.63
CA LEU A 226 -0.18 -26.40 9.06
C LEU A 226 1.31 -26.33 9.47
N LEU A 227 1.80 -27.29 10.24
CA LEU A 227 3.22 -27.35 10.60
C LEU A 227 4.11 -27.47 9.35
N TYR A 228 3.79 -28.41 8.46
CA TYR A 228 4.60 -28.67 7.27
C TYR A 228 4.57 -27.51 6.27
N ALA A 229 3.42 -26.87 6.08
CA ALA A 229 3.33 -25.68 5.25
C ALA A 229 4.12 -24.51 5.85
N THR A 230 4.08 -24.35 7.18
CA THR A 230 4.89 -23.33 7.86
C THR A 230 6.37 -23.63 7.70
N LEU A 231 6.82 -24.86 7.92
CA LEU A 231 8.23 -25.26 7.73
C LEU A 231 8.71 -25.00 6.29
N ALA A 232 7.94 -25.41 5.30
CA ALA A 232 8.29 -25.21 3.90
C ALA A 232 8.35 -23.71 3.52
N LEU A 233 7.40 -22.91 4.04
CA LEU A 233 7.39 -21.47 3.85
C LEU A 233 8.57 -20.78 4.53
N GLU A 234 8.91 -21.16 5.75
CA GLU A 234 10.07 -20.65 6.49
C GLU A 234 11.39 -20.94 5.76
N GLU A 235 11.53 -22.15 5.20
CA GLU A 235 12.72 -22.54 4.42
C GLU A 235 12.86 -21.68 3.16
N ALA A 236 11.80 -21.59 2.35
CA ALA A 236 11.80 -20.81 1.12
C ALA A 236 11.95 -19.31 1.38
N PHE A 237 11.25 -18.79 2.38
CA PHE A 237 11.30 -17.40 2.79
C PHE A 237 12.68 -17.01 3.31
N GLY A 238 13.33 -17.87 4.12
CA GLY A 238 14.66 -17.61 4.64
C GLY A 238 15.70 -17.38 3.54
N VAL A 239 15.65 -18.17 2.47
CA VAL A 239 16.51 -18.00 1.28
C VAL A 239 16.17 -16.71 0.54
N TYR A 240 14.89 -16.45 0.32
CA TYR A 240 14.44 -15.35 -0.53
C TYR A 240 14.55 -13.97 0.14
N ARG A 241 14.29 -13.90 1.45
CA ARG A 241 14.29 -12.65 2.23
C ARG A 241 15.62 -11.92 2.15
N THR A 242 16.73 -12.64 2.24
CA THR A 242 18.08 -12.05 2.19
C THR A 242 18.38 -11.46 0.80
N ALA A 243 18.13 -12.22 -0.26
CA ALA A 243 18.35 -11.74 -1.63
C ALA A 243 17.45 -10.54 -1.97
N LEU A 244 16.20 -10.51 -1.48
CA LEU A 244 15.32 -9.37 -1.69
C LEU A 244 15.81 -8.09 -1.02
N LYS A 245 16.49 -8.18 0.13
CA LYS A 245 17.09 -7.00 0.77
C LYS A 245 18.22 -6.43 -0.09
N GLU A 246 19.09 -7.29 -0.61
CA GLU A 246 20.17 -6.90 -1.52
C GLU A 246 19.62 -6.27 -2.80
N VAL A 247 18.56 -6.86 -3.38
CA VAL A 247 17.89 -6.30 -4.56
C VAL A 247 17.29 -4.92 -4.26
N ALA A 248 16.61 -4.77 -3.12
CA ALA A 248 16.02 -3.49 -2.72
C ALA A 248 17.08 -2.40 -2.52
N GLU A 249 18.22 -2.73 -1.93
CA GLU A 249 19.37 -1.83 -1.80
C GLU A 249 19.96 -1.48 -3.17
N GLY A 250 20.18 -2.46 -4.04
CA GLY A 250 20.68 -2.24 -5.39
C GLY A 250 19.75 -1.38 -6.26
N LEU A 251 18.44 -1.42 -6.03
CA LEU A 251 17.48 -0.56 -6.72
C LEU A 251 17.63 0.92 -6.35
N ARG A 252 17.98 1.22 -5.09
CA ARG A 252 18.26 2.59 -4.63
C ARG A 252 19.49 3.16 -5.35
N GLU A 253 20.51 2.33 -5.55
CA GLU A 253 21.75 2.72 -6.22
C GLU A 253 21.58 2.90 -7.75
N ALA A 254 20.58 2.26 -8.34
CA ALA A 254 20.36 2.29 -9.79
C ALA A 254 19.76 3.62 -10.30
N VAL A 255 19.37 4.53 -9.40
CA VAL A 255 18.75 5.82 -9.75
C VAL A 255 19.53 6.97 -9.12
N GLU A 256 20.10 7.82 -9.99
CA GLU A 256 20.83 9.02 -9.60
C GLU A 256 19.95 10.26 -9.79
N LYS A 257 19.67 11.01 -8.72
CA LYS A 257 18.99 12.30 -8.82
C LYS A 257 20.00 13.38 -9.22
N ARG A 258 19.94 13.83 -10.47
CA ARG A 258 20.79 14.88 -11.03
C ARG A 258 20.11 16.25 -11.01
N GLY A 259 20.24 16.95 -9.88
CA GLY A 259 19.93 18.38 -9.76
C GLY A 259 18.58 18.84 -10.33
N GLU A 260 18.44 20.15 -10.49
CA GLU A 260 17.32 20.80 -11.16
C GLU A 260 17.78 21.27 -12.55
N VAL A 261 17.10 20.82 -13.60
CA VAL A 261 17.38 21.18 -14.99
C VAL A 261 16.34 22.19 -15.48
N GLY A 262 16.80 23.32 -16.01
CA GLY A 262 15.96 24.40 -16.55
C GLY A 262 16.31 25.78 -15.98
N GLU A 263 15.83 26.83 -16.64
CA GLU A 263 15.90 28.21 -16.14
C GLU A 263 14.73 28.50 -15.19
N GLU A 264 14.92 29.32 -14.17
CA GLU A 264 13.82 29.74 -13.29
C GLU A 264 12.73 30.45 -14.11
N PRO A 265 11.44 30.12 -13.92
CA PRO A 265 10.82 29.34 -12.84
C PRO A 265 10.57 27.84 -13.15
N PHE A 266 11.16 27.27 -14.20
CA PHE A 266 10.83 25.94 -14.75
C PHE A 266 11.84 24.84 -14.41
N LYS A 267 12.59 25.00 -13.32
CA LYS A 267 13.52 23.99 -12.81
C LYS A 267 12.79 22.67 -12.54
N ARG A 268 13.23 21.58 -13.19
CA ARG A 268 12.66 20.23 -13.02
C ARG A 268 13.71 19.27 -12.49
N VAL A 269 13.32 18.43 -11.54
CA VAL A 269 14.19 17.35 -11.05
C VAL A 269 14.42 16.34 -12.17
N MET A 270 15.69 16.03 -12.43
CA MET A 270 16.09 15.00 -13.38
C MET A 270 16.59 13.75 -12.65
N TYR A 271 16.08 12.60 -13.05
CA TYR A 271 16.53 11.29 -12.59
C TYR A 271 17.26 10.58 -13.71
N VAL A 272 18.39 9.96 -13.41
CA VAL A 272 19.15 9.13 -14.37
C VAL A 272 19.15 7.70 -13.86
N VAL A 273 18.69 6.78 -14.70
CA VAL A 273 18.48 5.38 -14.35
C VAL A 273 19.42 4.50 -15.14
N ASP A 274 20.14 3.62 -14.46
CA ASP A 274 21.01 2.62 -15.09
C ASP A 274 20.20 1.36 -15.45
N LEU A 275 19.84 1.24 -16.74
CA LEU A 275 19.05 0.12 -17.24
C LEU A 275 19.83 -1.20 -17.25
N GLY A 276 21.17 -1.15 -17.28
CA GLY A 276 22.04 -2.32 -17.20
C GLY A 276 22.01 -2.94 -15.81
N ARG A 277 22.16 -2.10 -14.78
CA ARG A 277 22.05 -2.50 -13.37
C ARG A 277 20.65 -3.02 -13.04
N LEU A 278 19.59 -2.34 -13.47
CA LEU A 278 18.21 -2.79 -13.26
C LEU A 278 17.92 -4.16 -13.89
N ARG A 279 18.52 -4.44 -15.06
CA ARG A 279 18.41 -5.75 -15.70
C ARG A 279 19.06 -6.85 -14.86
N GLN A 280 20.28 -6.62 -14.35
CA GLN A 280 20.98 -7.58 -13.50
C GLN A 280 20.15 -7.90 -12.25
N LEU A 281 19.67 -6.86 -11.56
CA LEU A 281 18.82 -7.00 -10.38
C LEU A 281 17.50 -7.74 -10.68
N ALA A 282 16.90 -7.51 -11.85
CA ALA A 282 15.71 -8.24 -12.27
C ALA A 282 15.97 -9.73 -12.54
N GLU A 283 17.10 -10.06 -13.16
CA GLU A 283 17.53 -11.44 -13.43
C GLU A 283 17.91 -12.17 -12.13
N GLU A 284 18.62 -11.52 -11.21
CA GLU A 284 19.01 -12.04 -9.89
C GLU A 284 17.79 -12.32 -8.99
N ASP A 285 16.87 -11.36 -8.88
CA ASP A 285 15.61 -11.55 -8.15
C ASP A 285 14.80 -12.69 -8.75
N SER A 286 14.65 -12.73 -10.08
CA SER A 286 13.85 -13.77 -10.74
C SER A 286 14.42 -15.17 -10.50
N LYS A 287 15.75 -15.34 -10.61
CA LYS A 287 16.42 -16.62 -10.30
C LYS A 287 16.22 -17.02 -8.84
N THR A 288 16.37 -16.08 -7.92
CA THR A 288 16.24 -16.39 -6.49
C THR A 288 14.80 -16.71 -6.10
N PHE A 289 13.85 -15.97 -6.67
CA PHE A 289 12.43 -16.23 -6.49
C PHE A 289 12.01 -17.59 -7.06
N GLU A 290 12.52 -17.95 -8.25
CA GLU A 290 12.27 -19.26 -8.86
C GLU A 290 12.82 -20.39 -7.99
N ASN A 291 14.05 -20.23 -7.48
CA ASN A 291 14.67 -21.18 -6.55
C ASN A 291 13.85 -21.32 -5.26
N ALA A 292 13.44 -20.21 -4.64
CA ALA A 292 12.63 -20.23 -3.42
C ALA A 292 11.25 -20.89 -3.66
N SER A 293 10.60 -20.56 -4.79
CA SER A 293 9.32 -21.16 -5.18
C SER A 293 9.47 -22.66 -5.45
N LYS A 294 10.58 -23.08 -6.06
CA LYS A 294 10.91 -24.49 -6.27
C LYS A 294 11.09 -25.23 -4.95
N ILE A 295 11.91 -24.70 -4.03
CA ILE A 295 12.11 -25.27 -2.69
C ILE A 295 10.76 -25.44 -1.98
N LEU A 296 9.93 -24.40 -2.00
CA LEU A 296 8.60 -24.43 -1.39
C LEU A 296 7.74 -25.56 -1.96
N ARG A 297 7.63 -25.65 -3.29
CA ARG A 297 6.83 -26.69 -3.95
C ARG A 297 7.36 -28.10 -3.69
N GLU A 298 8.68 -28.28 -3.77
CA GLU A 298 9.31 -29.58 -3.52
C GLU A 298 9.05 -30.04 -2.09
N LYS A 299 9.21 -29.16 -1.10
CA LYS A 299 8.95 -29.47 0.31
C LYS A 299 7.48 -29.75 0.59
N LEU A 300 6.58 -28.92 0.06
CA LEU A 300 5.14 -29.14 0.19
C LEU A 300 4.72 -30.48 -0.42
N ASN A 301 5.22 -30.80 -1.61
CA ASN A 301 4.93 -32.07 -2.27
C ASN A 301 5.55 -33.27 -1.52
N GLU A 302 6.78 -33.16 -1.02
CA GLU A 302 7.43 -34.17 -0.18
C GLU A 302 6.53 -34.52 1.03
N TYR A 303 6.07 -33.50 1.75
CA TYR A 303 5.18 -33.69 2.90
C TYR A 303 3.78 -34.18 2.50
N ALA A 304 3.22 -33.68 1.39
CA ALA A 304 1.93 -34.09 0.87
C ALA A 304 1.89 -35.58 0.53
N VAL A 305 2.94 -36.09 -0.13
CA VAL A 305 3.05 -37.51 -0.51
C VAL A 305 3.36 -38.36 0.71
N LYS A 306 4.37 -37.99 1.50
CA LYS A 306 4.84 -38.82 2.63
C LYS A 306 3.77 -39.02 3.70
N TYR A 307 2.95 -38.00 3.95
CA TYR A 307 1.95 -38.03 5.03
C TYR A 307 0.50 -38.07 4.53
N ASN A 308 0.29 -38.27 3.22
CA ASN A 308 -1.03 -38.30 2.58
C ASN A 308 -1.87 -37.03 2.84
N LEU A 309 -1.25 -35.86 2.67
CA LEU A 309 -1.82 -34.53 2.95
C LEU A 309 -2.08 -33.71 1.67
N ARG A 310 -2.25 -34.37 0.52
CA ARG A 310 -2.38 -33.71 -0.80
C ARG A 310 -3.48 -32.64 -0.81
N ASP A 311 -4.66 -32.95 -0.31
CA ASP A 311 -5.78 -31.99 -0.29
C ASP A 311 -5.48 -30.70 0.48
N LEU A 312 -4.53 -30.74 1.42
CA LEU A 312 -4.16 -29.62 2.28
C LEU A 312 -2.89 -28.89 1.84
N LEU A 313 -2.00 -29.56 1.10
CA LEU A 313 -0.65 -29.07 0.77
C LEU A 313 -0.39 -28.90 -0.72
N ASP A 314 -1.26 -29.40 -1.60
CA ASP A 314 -1.08 -29.28 -3.04
C ASP A 314 -1.16 -27.82 -3.51
N VAL A 315 -0.36 -27.48 -4.52
CA VAL A 315 -0.12 -26.08 -4.91
C VAL A 315 -0.74 -25.80 -6.28
N GLU A 316 -1.88 -25.11 -6.27
CA GLU A 316 -2.50 -24.56 -7.48
C GLU A 316 -1.93 -23.16 -7.76
N GLU A 317 -0.92 -23.08 -8.65
CA GLU A 317 -0.15 -21.85 -8.88
C GLU A 317 -1.03 -20.66 -9.34
N ASP A 318 -1.97 -20.92 -10.24
CA ASP A 318 -2.87 -19.89 -10.76
C ASP A 318 -3.72 -19.29 -9.64
N LYS A 319 -4.21 -20.13 -8.72
CA LYS A 319 -5.01 -19.70 -7.57
C LYS A 319 -4.15 -18.97 -6.54
N ALA A 320 -2.91 -19.39 -6.35
CA ALA A 320 -1.96 -18.71 -5.47
C ALA A 320 -1.62 -17.31 -5.99
N ARG A 321 -1.41 -17.17 -7.30
CA ARG A 321 -1.18 -15.87 -7.94
C ARG A 321 -2.40 -14.95 -7.81
N ARG A 322 -3.59 -15.47 -8.12
CA ARG A 322 -4.84 -14.71 -7.96
C ARG A 322 -5.07 -14.26 -6.51
N LEU A 323 -4.71 -15.08 -5.51
CA LEU A 323 -4.79 -14.68 -4.11
C LEU A 323 -3.75 -13.61 -3.76
N ALA A 324 -2.52 -13.72 -4.27
CA ALA A 324 -1.46 -12.75 -4.01
C ALA A 324 -1.82 -11.34 -4.53
N GLU A 325 -2.49 -11.27 -5.68
CA GLU A 325 -2.93 -10.04 -6.33
C GLU A 325 -4.34 -9.59 -5.91
N ALA A 326 -5.05 -10.38 -5.11
CA ALA A 326 -6.44 -10.15 -4.78
C ALA A 326 -6.66 -8.84 -4.01
N ASP A 327 -7.74 -8.16 -4.35
CA ASP A 327 -8.24 -7.05 -3.55
C ASP A 327 -9.07 -7.55 -2.36
N LYS A 328 -9.25 -6.66 -1.37
CA LYS A 328 -10.03 -6.96 -0.15
C LYS A 328 -11.42 -7.50 -0.45
N ALA A 329 -12.07 -7.01 -1.51
CA ALA A 329 -13.40 -7.46 -1.94
C ALA A 329 -13.41 -8.90 -2.50
N GLU A 330 -12.26 -9.39 -2.97
CA GLU A 330 -12.12 -10.70 -3.60
C GLU A 330 -11.70 -11.79 -2.61
N PHE A 331 -11.20 -11.44 -1.42
CA PHE A 331 -10.82 -12.39 -0.37
C PHE A 331 -11.88 -13.46 -0.02
N PRO A 332 -13.19 -13.17 -0.01
CA PRO A 332 -14.20 -14.21 0.19
C PRO A 332 -14.08 -15.38 -0.80
N ASN A 333 -13.66 -15.12 -2.06
CA ASN A 333 -13.46 -16.14 -3.09
C ASN A 333 -12.30 -17.09 -2.78
N PHE A 334 -11.42 -16.72 -1.85
CA PHE A 334 -10.26 -17.50 -1.44
C PHE A 334 -10.40 -18.05 -0.01
N SER A 335 -11.57 -17.95 0.62
CA SER A 335 -11.79 -18.44 1.99
C SER A 335 -11.49 -19.94 2.16
N GLY A 336 -11.67 -20.75 1.09
CA GLY A 336 -11.45 -22.19 1.08
C GLY A 336 -10.13 -22.66 0.48
N VAL A 337 -9.14 -21.80 0.24
CA VAL A 337 -7.83 -22.26 -0.28
C VAL A 337 -7.06 -23.08 0.76
N ASN A 338 -6.35 -24.11 0.30
CA ASN A 338 -5.52 -24.96 1.15
C ASN A 338 -4.20 -24.25 1.57
N PHE A 339 -3.40 -24.89 2.43
CA PHE A 339 -2.18 -24.27 2.93
C PHE A 339 -1.09 -24.14 1.87
N GLY A 340 -1.01 -25.08 0.93
CA GLY A 340 -0.03 -25.01 -0.17
C GLY A 340 -0.23 -23.77 -1.03
N VAL A 341 -1.47 -23.50 -1.44
CA VAL A 341 -1.86 -22.29 -2.18
C VAL A 341 -1.58 -21.03 -1.36
N LYS A 342 -1.93 -21.00 -0.07
CA LYS A 342 -1.64 -19.83 0.79
C LYS A 342 -0.15 -19.58 0.96
N ALA A 343 0.67 -20.63 1.11
CA ALA A 343 2.11 -20.50 1.28
C ALA A 343 2.77 -19.92 0.02
N LEU A 344 2.42 -20.43 -1.17
CA LEU A 344 2.93 -19.86 -2.42
C LEU A 344 2.42 -18.43 -2.63
N ALA A 345 1.14 -18.16 -2.35
CA ALA A 345 0.59 -16.82 -2.43
C ALA A 345 1.32 -15.85 -1.50
N ALA A 346 1.66 -16.28 -0.27
CA ALA A 346 2.40 -15.48 0.68
C ALA A 346 3.80 -15.11 0.17
N LEU A 347 4.52 -16.07 -0.45
CA LEU A 347 5.83 -15.82 -1.03
C LEU A 347 5.75 -14.84 -2.22
N ILE A 348 4.76 -15.01 -3.11
CA ILE A 348 4.49 -14.09 -4.24
C ILE A 348 4.16 -12.69 -3.71
N ALA A 349 3.23 -12.59 -2.75
CA ALA A 349 2.77 -11.32 -2.22
C ALA A 349 3.85 -10.60 -1.40
N TYR A 350 4.74 -11.35 -0.74
CA TYR A 350 5.90 -10.79 -0.06
C TYR A 350 6.88 -10.13 -1.04
N ARG A 351 7.13 -10.74 -2.21
CA ARG A 351 7.94 -10.12 -3.27
C ARG A 351 7.42 -8.75 -3.64
N GLU A 352 6.10 -8.63 -3.83
CA GLU A 352 5.46 -7.35 -4.13
C GLU A 352 5.61 -6.35 -3.00
N TYR A 353 5.32 -6.77 -1.78
CA TYR A 353 5.45 -5.94 -0.58
C TYR A 353 6.88 -5.42 -0.38
N ALA A 354 7.87 -6.29 -0.55
CA ALA A 354 9.28 -5.96 -0.38
C ALA A 354 9.73 -4.89 -1.39
N LEU A 355 9.29 -5.02 -2.65
CA LEU A 355 9.69 -4.17 -3.77
C LEU A 355 8.78 -2.94 -3.98
N GLY A 356 7.91 -2.62 -3.02
CA GLY A 356 7.16 -1.37 -3.00
C GLY A 356 5.78 -1.42 -3.66
N ARG A 357 5.25 -2.61 -3.99
CA ARG A 357 3.85 -2.78 -4.41
C ARG A 357 3.03 -3.35 -3.24
N GLY A 358 2.33 -2.46 -2.53
CA GLY A 358 1.44 -2.85 -1.42
C GLY A 358 0.09 -3.35 -1.93
N GLY A 359 -0.02 -4.63 -2.30
CA GLY A 359 -1.33 -5.29 -2.44
C GLY A 359 -1.93 -5.61 -1.08
N THR A 360 -3.26 -5.76 -0.98
CA THR A 360 -3.91 -6.01 0.32
C THR A 360 -3.40 -7.30 0.97
N PHE A 361 -3.27 -8.39 0.20
CA PHE A 361 -2.67 -9.63 0.71
C PHE A 361 -1.16 -9.50 0.94
N GLY A 362 -0.47 -8.70 0.12
CA GLY A 362 0.95 -8.36 0.30
C GLY A 362 1.22 -7.67 1.64
N THR A 363 0.36 -6.77 2.08
CA THR A 363 0.45 -6.14 3.41
C THR A 363 0.34 -7.17 4.54
N ALA A 364 -0.57 -8.13 4.40
CA ALA A 364 -0.70 -9.22 5.36
C ALA A 364 0.54 -10.13 5.36
N ALA A 365 0.98 -10.60 4.18
CA ALA A 365 2.14 -11.46 4.04
C ALA A 365 3.42 -10.78 4.55
N GLY A 366 3.62 -9.51 4.17
CA GLY A 366 4.73 -8.68 4.63
C GLY A 366 4.78 -8.53 6.14
N TYR A 367 3.64 -8.28 6.80
CA TYR A 367 3.58 -8.25 8.26
C TYR A 367 3.94 -9.60 8.87
N TRP A 368 3.17 -10.64 8.51
CA TRP A 368 3.23 -11.93 9.18
C TRP A 368 4.55 -12.65 8.97
N LEU A 369 5.15 -12.56 7.79
CA LEU A 369 6.45 -13.21 7.53
C LEU A 369 7.60 -12.53 8.27
N GLU A 370 7.57 -11.20 8.40
CA GLU A 370 8.61 -10.42 9.06
C GLU A 370 8.57 -10.59 10.59
N VAL A 371 7.39 -10.53 11.21
CA VAL A 371 7.23 -10.77 12.66
C VAL A 371 7.31 -12.25 13.02
N GLY A 372 7.44 -13.13 12.02
CA GLY A 372 7.46 -14.58 12.20
C GLY A 372 6.09 -15.18 12.51
N GLY A 373 4.96 -14.49 12.33
CA GLY A 373 3.63 -15.09 12.48
C GLY A 373 3.12 -15.81 11.21
N SER A 374 4.00 -16.49 10.46
CA SER A 374 3.65 -17.23 9.24
C SER A 374 2.56 -18.29 9.49
N ALA A 375 2.54 -18.89 10.68
CA ALA A 375 1.48 -19.81 11.11
C ALA A 375 0.09 -19.17 11.14
N TRP A 376 -0.02 -17.92 11.59
CA TRP A 376 -1.30 -17.18 11.62
C TRP A 376 -1.77 -16.81 10.21
N LEU A 377 -0.83 -16.43 9.32
CA LEU A 377 -1.12 -16.16 7.92
C LEU A 377 -1.74 -17.37 7.23
N LEU A 378 -1.21 -18.57 7.49
CA LEU A 378 -1.71 -19.83 6.92
C LEU A 378 -3.01 -20.29 7.57
N TYR A 379 -3.14 -20.12 8.88
CA TYR A 379 -4.32 -20.50 9.66
C TYR A 379 -5.56 -19.67 9.28
N TYR A 380 -5.44 -18.35 9.27
CA TYR A 380 -6.58 -17.48 9.02
C TYR A 380 -7.06 -17.53 7.57
N ALA A 381 -8.35 -17.28 7.36
CA ALA A 381 -8.85 -16.89 6.03
C ALA A 381 -8.17 -15.58 5.60
N PRO A 382 -7.94 -15.33 4.29
CA PRO A 382 -7.20 -14.17 3.81
C PRO A 382 -7.67 -12.83 4.38
N ILE A 383 -8.99 -12.61 4.43
CA ILE A 383 -9.58 -11.40 5.00
C ILE A 383 -9.28 -11.22 6.50
N THR A 384 -9.27 -12.32 7.25
CA THR A 384 -8.97 -12.31 8.69
C THR A 384 -7.49 -12.10 8.93
N ALA A 385 -6.62 -12.75 8.15
CA ALA A 385 -5.17 -12.57 8.22
C ALA A 385 -4.80 -11.10 7.97
N TYR A 386 -5.42 -10.49 6.95
CA TYR A 386 -5.26 -9.08 6.63
C TYR A 386 -5.75 -8.15 7.74
N ARG A 387 -6.98 -8.37 8.23
CA ARG A 387 -7.54 -7.56 9.31
C ARG A 387 -6.70 -7.65 10.59
N LYS A 388 -6.22 -8.84 10.94
CA LYS A 388 -5.38 -9.04 12.12
C LYS A 388 -4.00 -8.40 11.97
N ALA A 389 -3.42 -8.44 10.77
CA ALA A 389 -2.18 -7.73 10.48
C ALA A 389 -2.34 -6.21 10.63
N THR A 390 -3.44 -5.65 10.10
CA THR A 390 -3.72 -4.20 10.18
C THR A 390 -4.03 -3.74 11.62
N GLU A 391 -4.85 -4.49 12.36
CA GLU A 391 -5.11 -4.25 13.80
C GLU A 391 -3.80 -4.25 14.60
N ALA A 392 -2.96 -5.28 14.43
CA ALA A 392 -1.72 -5.40 15.20
C ALA A 392 -0.70 -4.30 14.86
N ARG A 393 -0.66 -3.84 13.60
CA ARG A 393 0.15 -2.68 13.19
C ARG A 393 -0.33 -1.38 13.85
N ALA A 394 -1.64 -1.17 13.96
CA ALA A 394 -2.21 0.03 14.58
C ALA A 394 -1.95 0.10 16.09
N GLU A 395 -1.90 -1.05 16.77
CA GLU A 395 -1.70 -1.13 18.22
C GLU A 395 -0.24 -0.95 18.67
N LYS A 396 0.75 -1.25 17.81
CA LYS A 396 2.19 -1.21 18.15
C LYS A 396 3.03 -0.47 17.08
N PRO A 397 2.85 0.85 16.93
CA PRO A 397 3.56 1.63 15.92
C PRO A 397 5.09 1.59 16.08
N SER A 398 5.64 1.47 17.30
CA SER A 398 7.10 1.47 17.51
C SER A 398 7.81 0.20 17.01
N ALA A 399 7.18 -0.98 17.08
CA ALA A 399 7.73 -2.23 16.52
C ALA A 399 7.65 -2.23 15.00
N VAL A 400 6.59 -1.62 14.46
CA VAL A 400 6.45 -1.33 13.03
C VAL A 400 7.52 -0.34 12.60
N GLU A 401 7.75 0.74 13.35
CA GLU A 401 8.80 1.74 13.12
C GLU A 401 10.22 1.16 13.21
N GLU A 402 10.50 0.19 14.09
CA GLU A 402 11.81 -0.48 14.11
C GLU A 402 11.98 -1.50 12.97
N MET A 403 10.95 -2.28 12.64
CA MET A 403 10.93 -3.13 11.44
C MET A 403 11.07 -2.32 10.16
N THR A 404 10.48 -1.14 10.18
CA THR A 404 10.56 -0.16 9.12
C THR A 404 11.67 0.85 9.37
N LYS A 405 12.59 0.75 10.35
CA LYS A 405 13.70 1.73 10.42
C LYS A 405 14.64 1.62 9.21
N ALA A 406 14.53 0.52 8.44
CA ALA A 406 15.10 0.37 7.09
C ALA A 406 14.20 0.89 5.92
N LYS A 407 12.93 1.22 6.19
CA LYS A 407 11.84 1.62 5.25
C LYS A 407 10.99 2.86 5.62
N ALA A 408 10.99 3.40 6.84
CA ALA A 408 10.04 4.35 7.42
C ALA A 408 10.67 5.69 7.80
N GLU A 409 11.93 5.91 7.46
CA GLU A 409 12.37 7.29 7.33
C GLU A 409 11.77 7.97 6.10
N ARG A 410 11.18 7.26 5.13
CA ARG A 410 10.53 7.89 3.97
C ARG A 410 9.38 7.04 3.37
N PRO A 411 8.26 7.65 2.92
CA PRO A 411 7.46 7.03 1.85
C PRO A 411 8.39 6.65 0.70
N ALA A 412 8.17 5.49 0.05
CA ALA A 412 9.04 4.97 -1.02
C ALA A 412 9.59 6.13 -1.85
N ALA A 413 10.90 6.38 -1.75
CA ALA A 413 11.49 7.54 -2.39
C ALA A 413 11.13 7.47 -3.89
N VAL A 414 10.84 8.61 -4.52
CA VAL A 414 10.44 8.64 -5.94
C VAL A 414 11.41 7.83 -6.81
N GLU A 415 12.68 7.85 -6.43
CA GLU A 415 13.77 7.04 -6.95
C GLU A 415 13.48 5.52 -6.92
N GLU A 416 13.06 4.98 -5.77
CA GLU A 416 12.72 3.55 -5.61
C GLU A 416 11.53 3.16 -6.47
N MET A 417 10.49 4.01 -6.53
CA MET A 417 9.31 3.75 -7.35
C MET A 417 9.65 3.76 -8.85
N VAL A 418 10.52 4.67 -9.28
CA VAL A 418 11.04 4.73 -10.67
C VAL A 418 11.91 3.50 -10.96
N ALA A 419 12.79 3.12 -10.03
CA ALA A 419 13.66 1.96 -10.15
C ALA A 419 12.83 0.67 -10.33
N GLU A 420 11.87 0.42 -9.44
CA GLU A 420 10.99 -0.75 -9.51
C GLU A 420 10.14 -0.73 -10.79
N ALA A 421 9.56 0.42 -11.15
CA ALA A 421 8.78 0.54 -12.38
C ALA A 421 9.61 0.10 -13.61
N LEU A 422 10.83 0.62 -13.75
CA LEU A 422 11.69 0.30 -14.89
C LEU A 422 12.33 -1.08 -14.80
N ARG A 423 12.59 -1.61 -13.59
CA ARG A 423 13.07 -2.98 -13.37
C ARG A 423 12.10 -4.01 -13.98
N ARG A 424 10.79 -3.76 -13.85
CA ARG A 424 9.74 -4.62 -14.41
C ARG A 424 9.81 -4.80 -15.92
N LEU A 425 10.46 -3.89 -16.66
CA LEU A 425 10.70 -4.06 -18.10
C LEU A 425 11.52 -5.32 -18.40
N PHE A 426 12.34 -5.77 -17.46
CA PHE A 426 13.24 -6.90 -17.62
C PHE A 426 12.69 -8.21 -17.05
N LEU A 427 11.50 -8.20 -16.45
CA LEU A 427 10.88 -9.40 -15.89
C LEU A 427 10.27 -10.27 -16.99
N LYS A 428 10.44 -11.58 -16.85
CA LYS A 428 9.91 -12.60 -17.76
C LYS A 428 8.51 -13.06 -17.31
N PRO A 429 7.66 -13.53 -18.24
CA PRO A 429 7.91 -13.67 -19.68
C PRO A 429 7.77 -12.39 -20.50
N GLY A 430 7.23 -11.31 -19.93
CA GLY A 430 6.96 -10.06 -20.66
C GLY A 430 8.19 -9.52 -21.39
N ALA A 431 9.35 -9.50 -20.74
CA ALA A 431 10.59 -9.01 -21.34
C ALA A 431 10.94 -9.76 -22.65
N ASP A 432 10.67 -11.06 -22.73
CA ASP A 432 10.95 -11.88 -23.92
C ASP A 432 10.03 -11.49 -25.09
N HIS A 433 8.80 -11.06 -24.79
CA HIS A 433 7.84 -10.60 -25.80
C HIS A 433 8.12 -9.18 -26.33
N TYR A 434 8.82 -8.34 -25.56
CA TYR A 434 9.08 -6.93 -25.88
C TYR A 434 10.58 -6.60 -25.94
N ILE A 435 11.41 -7.58 -26.31
CA ILE A 435 12.88 -7.43 -26.41
C ILE A 435 13.26 -6.24 -27.27
N ASP A 436 12.64 -6.08 -28.44
CA ASP A 436 13.02 -5.02 -29.38
C ASP A 436 12.65 -3.63 -28.85
N PHE A 437 11.55 -3.51 -28.11
CA PHE A 437 11.20 -2.28 -27.40
C PHE A 437 12.25 -1.95 -26.34
N ILE A 438 12.66 -2.96 -25.57
CA ILE A 438 13.67 -2.80 -24.53
C ILE A 438 15.02 -2.42 -25.14
N LYS A 439 15.39 -2.94 -26.31
CA LYS A 439 16.61 -2.54 -27.04
C LYS A 439 16.57 -1.07 -27.45
N GLU A 440 15.41 -0.57 -27.91
CA GLU A 440 15.24 0.84 -28.28
C GLU A 440 15.49 1.77 -27.07
N LEU A 441 15.06 1.37 -25.88
CA LEU A 441 15.36 2.09 -24.63
C LEU A 441 16.85 2.02 -24.25
N LYS A 442 17.52 0.90 -24.56
CA LYS A 442 18.89 0.58 -24.12
C LYS A 442 20.00 1.30 -24.88
N GLY A 443 19.72 1.99 -25.98
CA GLY A 443 20.76 2.48 -26.90
C GLY A 443 21.75 3.53 -26.34
N GLY A 444 21.80 3.78 -25.03
CA GLY A 444 22.81 4.58 -24.34
C GLY A 444 23.13 4.07 -22.91
N GLY A 445 22.67 2.88 -22.50
CA GLY A 445 22.88 2.30 -21.16
C GLY A 445 22.11 2.97 -20.02
N LYS A 446 21.84 4.28 -20.12
CA LYS A 446 21.13 5.09 -19.14
C LYS A 446 19.91 5.78 -19.73
N LEU A 447 18.86 5.92 -18.91
CA LEU A 447 17.63 6.61 -19.24
C LEU A 447 17.47 7.82 -18.34
N ALA A 448 17.17 8.99 -18.90
CA ALA A 448 16.87 10.18 -18.10
C ALA A 448 15.36 10.39 -18.00
N LEU A 449 14.89 10.79 -16.84
CA LEU A 449 13.49 11.07 -16.55
C LEU A 449 13.35 12.46 -15.97
N THR A 450 12.37 13.23 -16.46
CA THR A 450 12.01 14.52 -15.85
C THR A 450 10.59 14.47 -15.35
N LEU A 451 10.39 14.93 -14.11
CA LEU A 451 9.06 15.03 -13.53
C LEU A 451 8.26 16.11 -14.28
N GLU A 452 7.13 15.70 -14.86
CA GLU A 452 6.24 16.59 -15.62
C GLU A 452 5.09 17.08 -14.76
N ASN A 453 4.44 16.16 -14.05
CA ASN A 453 3.34 16.46 -13.14
C ASN A 453 3.48 15.60 -11.89
N GLU A 454 3.20 16.22 -10.75
CA GLU A 454 3.03 15.58 -9.45
C GLU A 454 1.63 15.93 -8.95
N ALA A 455 0.84 14.90 -8.70
CA ALA A 455 -0.43 15.01 -8.00
C ALA A 455 -0.35 14.20 -6.71
N GLU A 456 -1.27 14.45 -5.78
CA GLU A 456 -1.30 13.85 -4.45
C GLU A 456 -1.14 12.30 -4.44
N SER A 457 -1.57 11.63 -5.51
CA SER A 457 -1.50 10.18 -5.67
C SER A 457 -0.89 9.70 -6.99
N SER A 458 -0.26 10.57 -7.79
CA SER A 458 0.35 10.14 -9.06
C SER A 458 1.54 10.97 -9.50
N TYR A 459 2.55 10.29 -10.06
CA TYR A 459 3.72 10.91 -10.69
C TYR A 459 3.71 10.63 -12.19
N MET A 460 4.09 11.63 -12.98
CA MET A 460 4.25 11.51 -14.42
C MET A 460 5.63 11.99 -14.84
N PHE A 461 6.42 11.08 -15.41
CA PHE A 461 7.77 11.35 -15.88
C PHE A 461 7.85 11.27 -17.39
N LYS A 462 8.53 12.22 -18.03
CA LYS A 462 8.94 12.10 -19.43
C LYS A 462 10.25 11.35 -19.54
N LEU A 463 10.36 10.45 -20.51
CA LEU A 463 11.56 9.65 -20.73
C LEU A 463 12.41 10.21 -21.87
N TYR A 464 13.72 10.25 -21.64
CA TYR A 464 14.74 10.72 -22.56
C TYR A 464 15.87 9.71 -22.67
N LYS A 465 16.38 9.54 -23.88
CA LYS A 465 17.66 8.87 -24.11
C LYS A 465 18.79 9.85 -23.79
N LEU A 466 19.77 9.38 -23.03
CA LEU A 466 21.00 10.13 -22.76
C LEU A 466 22.03 9.76 -23.85
N GLU A 467 22.41 10.72 -24.68
CA GLU A 467 23.41 10.56 -25.74
C GLU A 467 24.82 10.98 -25.24
N GLU A 468 25.86 10.61 -25.99
CA GLU A 468 27.24 11.05 -25.71
C GLU A 468 27.32 12.59 -25.66
N GLY A 469 28.00 13.11 -24.63
CA GLY A 469 28.05 14.55 -24.37
C GLY A 469 26.89 15.11 -23.52
N GLY A 470 26.00 14.27 -22.99
CA GLY A 470 24.94 14.69 -22.07
C GLY A 470 23.68 15.24 -22.73
N LYS A 471 23.56 15.10 -24.06
CA LYS A 471 22.39 15.54 -24.82
C LYS A 471 21.19 14.62 -24.53
N LEU A 472 20.02 15.23 -24.32
CA LEU A 472 18.77 14.53 -24.04
C LEU A 472 17.90 14.46 -25.30
N LYS A 473 17.48 13.24 -25.69
CA LYS A 473 16.55 13.01 -26.80
C LYS A 473 15.23 12.43 -26.27
N GLU A 474 14.14 13.19 -26.37
CA GLU A 474 12.81 12.76 -25.90
C GLU A 474 12.32 11.52 -26.67
N LEU A 475 11.80 10.54 -25.93
CA LEU A 475 11.29 9.28 -26.48
C LEU A 475 9.79 9.34 -26.83
N ASP A 476 9.10 10.43 -26.48
CA ASP A 476 7.63 10.53 -26.49
C ASP A 476 6.95 9.38 -25.71
N ILE A 477 7.59 8.94 -24.63
CA ILE A 477 7.08 7.98 -23.65
C ILE A 477 6.95 8.71 -22.31
N LYS A 478 5.83 8.50 -21.63
CA LYS A 478 5.63 8.95 -20.25
C LYS A 478 5.51 7.76 -19.31
N LEU A 479 6.27 7.76 -18.22
CA LEU A 479 6.06 6.83 -17.10
C LEU A 479 5.03 7.44 -16.15
N TRP A 480 3.93 6.73 -15.98
CA TRP A 480 2.88 7.04 -15.02
C TRP A 480 3.00 6.08 -13.84
N ILE A 481 3.12 6.65 -12.64
CA ILE A 481 3.09 5.92 -11.38
C ILE A 481 1.86 6.40 -10.61
N SER A 482 0.93 5.51 -10.30
CA SER A 482 -0.30 5.87 -9.55
C SER A 482 -0.38 5.06 -8.27
N LYS A 483 -0.56 5.77 -7.15
CA LYS A 483 -0.95 5.21 -5.87
C LYS A 483 -2.49 5.11 -5.86
N VAL A 484 -3.02 3.90 -5.76
CA VAL A 484 -4.46 3.61 -5.80
C VAL A 484 -4.86 3.09 -4.42
N GLY A 485 -5.62 3.90 -3.68
CA GLY A 485 -5.98 3.68 -2.27
C GLY A 485 -5.30 4.68 -1.33
N GLU A 486 -5.62 4.60 -0.03
CA GLU A 486 -5.08 5.49 1.01
C GLU A 486 -4.09 4.75 1.93
N GLY A 487 -3.15 5.48 2.54
CA GLY A 487 -2.22 4.92 3.53
C GLY A 487 -1.23 3.90 2.96
N GLU A 488 -0.92 2.87 3.76
CA GLU A 488 -0.10 1.69 3.41
C GLU A 488 -0.88 0.65 2.58
N GLU A 489 -2.21 0.79 2.48
CA GLU A 489 -3.07 -0.10 1.70
C GLU A 489 -3.10 0.26 0.21
N ALA A 490 -2.43 1.34 -0.15
CA ALA A 490 -2.46 1.82 -1.51
C ALA A 490 -1.56 0.98 -2.42
N SER A 491 -2.19 0.37 -3.42
CA SER A 491 -1.47 -0.34 -4.47
C SER A 491 -0.78 0.66 -5.40
N ILE A 492 0.44 0.35 -5.83
CA ILE A 492 1.14 1.15 -6.82
C ILE A 492 0.97 0.49 -8.19
N THR A 493 0.53 1.28 -9.16
CA THR A 493 0.37 0.88 -10.55
C THR A 493 1.35 1.65 -11.44
N TYR A 494 1.96 0.93 -12.38
CA TYR A 494 3.01 1.45 -13.25
C TYR A 494 2.61 1.29 -14.72
N TYR A 495 2.61 2.39 -15.46
CA TYR A 495 2.30 2.38 -16.89
C TYR A 495 3.31 3.20 -17.68
N LEU A 496 3.74 2.69 -18.84
CA LEU A 496 4.32 3.53 -19.89
C LEU A 496 3.20 3.95 -20.84
N VAL A 497 3.04 5.25 -21.06
CA VAL A 497 2.07 5.82 -21.99
C VAL A 497 2.83 6.32 -23.22
N PHE A 498 2.42 5.85 -24.39
CA PHE A 498 3.09 6.15 -25.65
C PHE A 498 2.33 7.19 -26.45
N LYS A 499 3.06 8.11 -27.08
CA LYS A 499 2.49 8.96 -28.13
C LYS A 499 2.21 8.13 -29.37
N VAL A 500 0.93 7.89 -29.65
CA VAL A 500 0.45 7.04 -30.75
C VAL A 500 1.11 7.39 -32.08
N LYS A 501 1.21 8.68 -32.43
CA LYS A 501 1.82 9.13 -33.70
C LYS A 501 3.22 8.58 -33.96
N ARG A 502 4.02 8.31 -32.91
CA ARG A 502 5.39 7.81 -33.02
C ARG A 502 5.47 6.30 -32.84
N TRP A 503 4.71 5.76 -31.89
CA TRP A 503 4.86 4.36 -31.45
C TRP A 503 3.88 3.38 -32.11
N LEU A 504 2.88 3.87 -32.86
CA LEU A 504 1.94 2.99 -33.56
C LEU A 504 2.65 2.10 -34.59
N GLY A 505 3.54 2.68 -35.41
CA GLY A 505 4.34 1.93 -36.39
C GLY A 505 5.27 0.90 -35.75
N PHE A 506 5.78 1.19 -34.55
CA PHE A 506 6.63 0.25 -33.81
C PHE A 506 5.86 -1.01 -33.39
N PHE A 507 4.60 -0.88 -33.00
CA PHE A 507 3.75 -2.01 -32.58
C PHE A 507 2.85 -2.55 -33.71
N GLU A 508 3.01 -2.06 -34.94
CA GLU A 508 2.13 -2.34 -36.08
C GLU A 508 2.04 -3.83 -36.39
N GLN A 509 3.16 -4.55 -36.39
CA GLN A 509 3.18 -5.99 -36.69
C GLN A 509 2.23 -6.79 -35.77
N ARG A 510 2.11 -6.41 -34.50
CA ARG A 510 1.17 -7.07 -33.58
C ARG A 510 -0.29 -6.70 -33.84
N LEU A 511 -0.53 -5.44 -34.21
CA LEU A 511 -1.86 -4.95 -34.56
C LEU A 511 -2.35 -5.58 -35.86
N GLU A 512 -1.45 -5.76 -36.83
CA GLU A 512 -1.76 -6.35 -38.14
C GLU A 512 -2.23 -7.80 -38.01
N VAL A 513 -1.63 -8.59 -37.10
CA VAL A 513 -2.10 -9.95 -36.80
C VAL A 513 -3.55 -9.94 -36.31
N ALA A 514 -3.90 -9.03 -35.40
CA ALA A 514 -5.29 -8.90 -34.92
C ALA A 514 -6.23 -8.38 -36.03
N MET A 515 -5.77 -7.47 -36.89
CA MET A 515 -6.56 -6.97 -38.02
C MET A 515 -6.84 -8.06 -39.06
N LYS A 516 -5.84 -8.87 -39.44
CA LYS A 516 -6.02 -10.02 -40.34
C LYS A 516 -6.98 -11.06 -39.74
N ALA A 517 -6.84 -11.35 -38.45
CA ALA A 517 -7.78 -12.25 -37.75
C ALA A 517 -9.20 -11.68 -37.73
N ALA A 518 -9.36 -10.36 -37.57
CA ALA A 518 -10.66 -9.70 -37.62
C ALA A 518 -11.32 -9.81 -39.01
N GLU A 519 -10.55 -9.68 -40.10
CA GLU A 519 -11.04 -9.87 -41.47
C GLU A 519 -11.53 -11.30 -41.69
N GLU A 520 -10.76 -12.29 -41.25
CA GLU A 520 -11.15 -13.71 -41.33
C GLU A 520 -12.39 -14.01 -40.50
N LEU A 521 -12.46 -13.51 -39.26
CA LEU A 521 -13.63 -13.62 -38.40
C LEU A 521 -14.86 -13.02 -39.08
N ARG A 522 -14.73 -11.83 -39.66
CA ARG A 522 -15.83 -11.15 -40.36
C ARG A 522 -16.35 -11.97 -41.55
N GLY A 523 -15.47 -12.67 -42.27
CA GLY A 523 -15.85 -13.58 -43.36
C GLY A 523 -16.52 -14.88 -42.90
N ARG A 524 -16.28 -15.31 -41.66
CA ARG A 524 -16.80 -16.56 -41.08
C ARG A 524 -18.05 -16.39 -40.21
N LEU A 525 -18.40 -15.16 -39.82
CA LEU A 525 -19.60 -14.89 -39.00
C LEU A 525 -20.87 -15.27 -39.79
N PRO A 526 -21.66 -16.27 -39.33
CA PRO A 526 -22.70 -16.91 -40.15
C PRO A 526 -24.02 -16.13 -40.29
N VAL A 527 -24.06 -14.80 -40.15
CA VAL A 527 -25.33 -14.05 -40.12
C VAL A 527 -25.21 -12.67 -40.79
N LYS A 528 -26.27 -12.27 -41.52
CA LYS A 528 -26.43 -10.89 -42.04
C LYS A 528 -26.60 -9.84 -40.94
N ASP A 529 -27.00 -10.26 -39.74
CA ASP A 529 -27.25 -9.39 -38.59
C ASP A 529 -26.12 -9.48 -37.56
N PHE A 530 -25.25 -8.48 -37.55
CA PHE A 530 -24.17 -8.33 -36.58
C PHE A 530 -24.68 -7.95 -35.18
N PHE A 531 -25.92 -7.47 -35.05
CA PHE A 531 -26.46 -7.01 -33.77
C PHE A 531 -26.53 -8.16 -32.76
N SER A 532 -26.85 -9.39 -33.18
CA SER A 532 -26.90 -10.56 -32.29
C SER A 532 -25.56 -10.83 -31.58
N TYR A 533 -24.43 -10.60 -32.26
CA TYR A 533 -23.09 -10.72 -31.68
C TYR A 533 -22.70 -9.47 -30.89
N MET A 534 -23.14 -8.29 -31.32
CA MET A 534 -22.90 -7.06 -30.60
C MET A 534 -23.71 -7.03 -29.29
N ALA A 535 -24.94 -7.52 -29.23
CA ALA A 535 -25.87 -7.33 -28.13
C ALA A 535 -25.34 -7.81 -26.75
N GLY A 536 -24.37 -8.73 -26.73
CA GLY A 536 -23.66 -9.16 -25.52
C GLY A 536 -22.61 -8.16 -24.99
N TRP A 537 -22.32 -7.08 -25.73
CA TRP A 537 -21.29 -6.09 -25.40
C TRP A 537 -21.46 -5.41 -24.03
N PRO A 538 -22.67 -5.20 -23.46
CA PRO A 538 -22.81 -4.63 -22.12
C PRO A 538 -22.17 -5.50 -21.01
N ALA A 539 -21.94 -6.79 -21.30
CA ALA A 539 -21.22 -7.71 -20.42
C ALA A 539 -19.72 -7.82 -20.75
N SER A 540 -19.18 -6.96 -21.62
CA SER A 540 -17.77 -6.93 -22.03
C SER A 540 -17.02 -5.70 -21.50
N ASP A 541 -15.71 -5.62 -21.77
CA ASP A 541 -14.83 -4.49 -21.38
C ASP A 541 -15.08 -3.20 -22.21
N VAL A 542 -16.10 -3.20 -23.07
CA VAL A 542 -16.49 -2.04 -23.89
C VAL A 542 -17.31 -1.05 -23.07
N SER A 543 -16.82 0.19 -22.98
CA SER A 543 -17.47 1.30 -22.29
C SER A 543 -18.04 2.33 -23.26
N ILE A 544 -19.18 2.95 -22.93
CA ILE A 544 -19.67 4.14 -23.63
C ILE A 544 -19.08 5.39 -22.98
N ILE A 545 -18.42 6.23 -23.77
CA ILE A 545 -17.90 7.53 -23.32
C ILE A 545 -18.58 8.66 -24.07
N ARG A 546 -19.12 9.60 -23.29
CA ARG A 546 -19.74 10.83 -23.80
C ARG A 546 -18.74 11.99 -23.67
N ARG A 547 -18.25 12.50 -24.79
CA ARG A 547 -17.38 13.70 -24.86
C ARG A 547 -18.12 14.83 -25.55
N ARG A 548 -18.61 15.82 -24.80
CA ARG A 548 -19.34 17.01 -25.29
C ARG A 548 -20.39 16.69 -26.37
N ASN A 549 -19.97 16.60 -27.63
CA ASN A 549 -20.83 16.39 -28.82
C ASN A 549 -20.67 15.01 -29.50
N LYS A 550 -19.87 14.08 -28.94
CA LYS A 550 -19.65 12.74 -29.50
C LYS A 550 -19.80 11.67 -28.43
N THR A 551 -20.55 10.63 -28.77
CA THR A 551 -20.59 9.38 -28.03
C THR A 551 -19.71 8.38 -28.78
N VAL A 552 -18.75 7.80 -28.08
CA VAL A 552 -17.86 6.78 -28.63
C VAL A 552 -17.91 5.55 -27.75
N LEU A 553 -17.81 4.39 -28.37
CA LEU A 553 -17.45 3.19 -27.66
C LEU A 553 -15.95 3.26 -27.40
N LYS A 554 -15.48 2.83 -26.23
CA LYS A 554 -14.05 2.72 -25.88
C LYS A 554 -13.77 1.38 -25.22
N MET A 555 -12.67 0.75 -25.59
CA MET A 555 -12.18 -0.47 -24.94
C MET A 555 -10.67 -0.36 -24.70
N THR A 556 -10.18 -0.99 -23.64
CA THR A 556 -8.74 -1.20 -23.44
C THR A 556 -8.49 -2.69 -23.27
N THR A 557 -7.59 -3.26 -24.05
CA THR A 557 -7.28 -4.70 -23.97
C THR A 557 -5.79 -4.98 -24.14
N SER A 558 -5.29 -6.03 -23.47
CA SER A 558 -3.99 -6.65 -23.73
C SER A 558 -4.09 -7.92 -24.59
N TYR A 559 -5.31 -8.33 -24.97
CA TYR A 559 -5.58 -9.59 -25.66
C TYR A 559 -5.85 -9.34 -27.14
N LEU A 560 -5.03 -9.94 -28.00
CA LEU A 560 -5.17 -9.77 -29.46
C LEU A 560 -6.49 -10.35 -30.00
N TRP A 561 -7.01 -11.42 -29.38
CA TRP A 561 -8.30 -11.99 -29.79
C TRP A 561 -9.47 -11.04 -29.49
N GLN A 562 -9.49 -10.39 -28.31
CA GLN A 562 -10.49 -9.37 -27.98
C GLN A 562 -10.39 -8.20 -28.96
N LEU A 563 -9.18 -7.77 -29.29
CA LEU A 563 -8.96 -6.72 -30.29
C LEU A 563 -9.51 -7.12 -31.67
N ALA A 564 -9.25 -8.35 -32.12
CA ALA A 564 -9.71 -8.86 -33.41
C ALA A 564 -11.24 -8.99 -33.46
N GLU A 565 -11.85 -9.64 -32.47
CA GLU A 565 -13.30 -9.83 -32.38
C GLU A 565 -14.04 -8.49 -32.35
N THR A 566 -13.60 -7.59 -31.48
CA THR A 566 -14.25 -6.28 -31.37
C THR A 566 -14.02 -5.45 -32.62
N HIS A 567 -12.85 -5.53 -33.29
CA HIS A 567 -12.62 -4.89 -34.58
C HIS A 567 -13.55 -5.43 -35.68
N ALA A 568 -13.75 -6.74 -35.77
CA ALA A 568 -14.68 -7.34 -36.71
C ALA A 568 -16.13 -6.85 -36.51
N LEU A 569 -16.53 -6.64 -35.25
CA LEU A 569 -17.86 -6.15 -34.90
C LEU A 569 -17.99 -4.63 -35.13
N PHE A 570 -17.22 -3.80 -34.44
CA PHE A 570 -17.48 -2.35 -34.40
C PHE A 570 -16.55 -1.50 -35.26
N GLY A 571 -15.50 -2.07 -35.88
CA GLY A 571 -14.59 -1.33 -36.76
C GLY A 571 -13.79 -0.23 -36.04
N TRP A 572 -13.17 -0.56 -34.92
CA TRP A 572 -12.47 0.41 -34.08
C TRP A 572 -11.19 0.98 -34.70
N SER A 573 -10.78 2.15 -34.18
CA SER A 573 -9.48 2.78 -34.42
C SER A 573 -8.64 2.80 -33.15
N VAL A 574 -7.33 2.63 -33.28
CA VAL A 574 -6.39 2.74 -32.15
C VAL A 574 -6.21 4.20 -31.77
N VAL A 575 -6.55 4.57 -30.53
CA VAL A 575 -6.45 5.94 -30.02
C VAL A 575 -5.44 6.10 -28.90
N GLY A 576 -4.94 5.00 -28.34
CA GLY A 576 -3.98 5.02 -27.26
C GLY A 576 -3.18 3.74 -27.18
N LEU A 577 -1.92 3.89 -26.79
CA LEU A 577 -1.01 2.79 -26.51
C LEU A 577 -0.45 3.02 -25.12
N ARG A 578 -0.57 2.01 -24.25
CA ARG A 578 0.06 2.01 -22.94
C ARG A 578 0.62 0.64 -22.64
N MET A 579 1.57 0.53 -21.73
CA MET A 579 2.14 -0.73 -21.31
C MET A 579 2.14 -0.80 -19.79
N SER A 580 1.42 -1.78 -19.26
CA SER A 580 1.43 -2.06 -17.83
C SER A 580 2.72 -2.79 -17.47
N LEU A 581 3.37 -2.35 -16.40
CA LEU A 581 4.58 -2.97 -15.87
C LEU A 581 4.21 -3.80 -14.63
N THR A 582 4.14 -5.11 -14.82
CA THR A 582 3.67 -6.09 -13.81
C THR A 582 4.81 -7.01 -13.37
N LEU A 583 4.57 -7.90 -12.39
CA LEU A 583 5.56 -8.93 -12.04
C LEU A 583 5.78 -9.98 -13.14
N GLU A 584 4.83 -10.15 -14.05
CA GLU A 584 5.01 -10.96 -15.26
C GLU A 584 5.78 -10.21 -16.35
N GLY A 585 6.18 -8.97 -16.07
CA GLY A 585 6.88 -8.08 -16.99
C GLY A 585 5.96 -7.12 -17.74
N PRO A 586 6.48 -6.50 -18.82
CA PRO A 586 5.73 -5.57 -19.64
C PRO A 586 4.57 -6.27 -20.37
N LYS A 587 3.39 -5.64 -20.35
CA LYS A 587 2.24 -6.03 -21.17
C LYS A 587 1.66 -4.81 -21.89
N LEU A 588 1.67 -4.83 -23.22
CA LEU A 588 1.05 -3.80 -24.05
C LEU A 588 -0.48 -3.88 -23.90
N GLN A 589 -1.07 -2.72 -23.69
CA GLN A 589 -2.50 -2.49 -23.66
C GLN A 589 -2.86 -1.47 -24.74
N ILE A 590 -3.81 -1.85 -25.57
CA ILE A 590 -4.25 -1.11 -26.74
C ILE A 590 -5.60 -0.50 -26.40
N VAL A 591 -5.69 0.82 -26.55
CA VAL A 591 -6.91 1.58 -26.33
C VAL A 591 -7.53 1.87 -27.68
N VAL A 592 -8.75 1.39 -27.88
CA VAL A 592 -9.48 1.54 -29.13
C VAL A 592 -10.77 2.33 -28.93
N GLU A 593 -11.13 3.15 -29.91
CA GLU A 593 -12.41 3.87 -29.95
C GLU A 593 -13.15 3.58 -31.28
N ALA A 594 -14.48 3.43 -31.19
CA ALA A 594 -15.37 3.27 -32.33
C ALA A 594 -16.53 4.28 -32.23
N PRO A 595 -17.05 4.79 -33.35
CA PRO A 595 -18.25 5.61 -33.34
C PRO A 595 -19.44 4.84 -32.77
N HIS A 596 -20.18 5.45 -31.81
CA HIS A 596 -21.41 4.86 -31.29
C HIS A 596 -22.45 4.59 -32.39
N LYS A 597 -22.41 5.37 -33.47
CA LYS A 597 -23.28 5.21 -34.65
C LYS A 597 -23.23 3.80 -35.23
N ASN A 598 -22.11 3.09 -35.13
CA ASN A 598 -21.98 1.73 -35.66
C ASN A 598 -22.91 0.75 -34.92
N LEU A 599 -23.03 0.91 -33.61
CA LEU A 599 -23.98 0.15 -32.79
C LEU A 599 -25.42 0.59 -33.07
N ASP A 600 -25.68 1.91 -33.18
CA ASP A 600 -27.02 2.43 -33.50
C ASP A 600 -27.53 1.93 -34.86
N GLU A 601 -26.65 1.85 -35.87
CA GLU A 601 -26.99 1.32 -37.19
C GLU A 601 -27.25 -0.17 -37.16
N ALA A 602 -26.49 -0.95 -36.38
CA ALA A 602 -26.75 -2.38 -36.21
C ALA A 602 -28.11 -2.62 -35.54
N ILE A 603 -28.42 -1.88 -34.47
CA ILE A 603 -29.73 -1.93 -33.79
C ILE A 603 -30.86 -1.63 -34.80
N LYS A 604 -30.73 -0.55 -35.57
CA LYS A 604 -31.73 -0.13 -36.56
C LYS A 604 -31.90 -1.08 -37.74
N ARG A 605 -30.89 -1.89 -38.07
CA ARG A 605 -30.98 -2.90 -39.13
C ARG A 605 -31.61 -4.20 -38.64
N SER A 606 -31.47 -4.48 -37.35
CA SER A 606 -32.01 -5.69 -36.70
C SER A 606 -33.48 -5.52 -36.30
N ALA A 607 -33.86 -4.31 -35.85
CA ALA A 607 -35.25 -3.89 -35.64
C ALA A 607 -35.98 -3.63 -36.95
#